data_AF-A0A1B7LAF3-F1
#
_entry.id   AF-A0A1B7LAF3-F1
#
_cell.length_a   1.000
_cell.length_b   1.000
_cell.length_c   1.000
_cell.angle_alpha   90.00
_cell.angle_beta   90.00
_cell.angle_gamma   90.00
#
_symmetry.space_group_name_H-M   'P 1'
#
loop_
_entity.id
_entity.type
_entity.pdbx_description
1 polymer ?
#
loop_
_entity_poly.entity_id
_entity_poly.type
_entity_poly.pdbx_seq_one_letter_code
_entity_poly.pdbx_strand_id
1 'polypeptide(L)'
;MNLFKRLFTPKEEKRSTLRDADGWLTLYGGSTTAGVTVTAESALSHPAVMGAVRLIAELTASLPLVAYERTTDGRRRAENHPVHRLLHEQPNPQQTPFTWKEEIGLHLLLYGNAYILVQWDDAGRPAALWPLHPARVQVDIQPSGAILYKVNTVAGQLVTYTTDDVLHIPLLALDGLIGRSPVQVAREAIGAALAAEEHAAGYFANAARPSGVLKTAGILDPDAAQRLKESWQAAYGRGKAGTAVLEDGIEFESISGNARDSQLIESRQFAMRTIAAALRIPPHLLDPTARGTYSNVETQSLEFLTFSLQPFLTRLEEALTLKLFTPSERQRFFVEFLTDSLLRTDTQTRYTAYQMAIASGFMTANEVRQRENLPPLQGQPVRESASIETRAKQPKDKIEAVAKKVITKERTDIMAIVEKHLGNRDAESGITDYYQNIDWIIEEFSPVFTAIASETHQDALQEVKGSPWGDSLWSEFIAALTASYAARHASISLATIQPALRAGNEEAILESLDQTFADMESTRPGKIAALESANILNETKLKTYQQAGITKIKWQAHAGACEFCRKLDGKTVSISEPFIAKGEAIPGPQGDMSRNLTARQPRLRPPLHLGCSCTLTPVREVNISGVKAL
;
A
#
# COMPACT_ATOMS: atom_id res chain seq x y z
N MET A 1 46.81 -63.03 -10.61
CA MET A 1 45.54 -62.37 -10.21
C MET A 1 45.92 -61.17 -9.34
N ASN A 2 45.74 -59.90 -9.69
CA ASN A 2 44.57 -59.26 -10.28
C ASN A 2 44.96 -58.14 -11.24
N LEU A 3 45.10 -58.46 -12.53
CA LEU A 3 45.18 -57.48 -13.63
C LEU A 3 43.82 -56.78 -13.87
N PHE A 4 42.73 -57.22 -13.23
CA PHE A 4 41.36 -56.74 -13.45
C PHE A 4 40.91 -55.60 -12.53
N LYS A 5 41.69 -55.19 -11.52
CA LYS A 5 41.34 -54.03 -10.65
C LYS A 5 41.70 -52.65 -11.24
N ARG A 6 42.41 -52.61 -12.37
CA ARG A 6 42.76 -51.35 -13.07
C ARG A 6 41.77 -50.93 -14.16
N LEU A 7 40.74 -51.74 -14.43
CA LEU A 7 39.73 -51.46 -15.46
C LEU A 7 38.44 -50.82 -14.92
N PHE A 8 38.30 -50.67 -13.59
CA PHE A 8 37.08 -50.14 -12.95
C PHE A 8 37.35 -49.18 -11.79
N THR A 9 38.41 -48.38 -11.86
CA THR A 9 38.39 -47.10 -11.14
C THR A 9 37.58 -46.13 -11.98
N PRO A 10 36.44 -45.59 -11.50
CA PRO A 10 35.83 -44.44 -12.16
C PRO A 10 36.90 -43.35 -12.12
N LYS A 11 37.50 -43.07 -13.27
CA LYS A 11 38.30 -41.87 -13.45
C LYS A 11 37.30 -40.75 -13.21
N GLU A 12 37.51 -39.98 -12.15
CA GLU A 12 36.72 -38.79 -11.86
C GLU A 12 36.89 -37.87 -13.07
N GLU A 13 36.00 -38.01 -14.06
CA GLU A 13 35.86 -37.03 -15.12
C GLU A 13 35.25 -35.81 -14.44
N LYS A 14 36.12 -34.90 -13.97
CA LYS A 14 35.78 -33.50 -13.81
C LYS A 14 35.45 -32.94 -15.18
N ARG A 15 34.29 -33.31 -15.73
CA ARG A 15 33.67 -32.57 -16.82
C ARG A 15 33.24 -31.25 -16.21
N SER A 16 34.07 -30.23 -16.43
CA SER A 16 33.66 -28.84 -16.30
C SER A 16 32.54 -28.60 -17.32
N THR A 17 31.29 -28.87 -16.94
CA THR A 17 30.16 -28.42 -17.72
C THR A 17 30.07 -26.92 -17.54
N LEU A 18 30.18 -26.17 -18.63
CA LEU A 18 30.03 -24.71 -18.73
C LEU A 18 28.65 -24.18 -18.24
N ARG A 19 27.83 -25.00 -17.59
CA ARG A 19 26.51 -24.66 -17.03
C ARG A 19 26.58 -23.99 -15.65
N ASP A 20 27.72 -24.02 -14.96
CA ASP A 20 27.86 -23.51 -13.59
C ASP A 20 28.58 -22.15 -13.49
N ALA A 21 28.76 -21.44 -14.60
CA ALA A 21 29.51 -20.17 -14.62
C ALA A 21 28.93 -19.13 -13.63
N ASP A 22 27.60 -19.03 -13.52
CA ASP A 22 26.91 -18.11 -12.61
C ASP A 22 27.10 -18.49 -11.12
N GLY A 23 27.21 -19.79 -10.80
CA GLY A 23 27.41 -20.29 -9.43
C GLY A 23 28.82 -20.00 -8.91
N TRP A 24 29.85 -20.31 -9.71
CA TRP A 24 31.24 -19.97 -9.35
C TRP A 24 31.45 -18.46 -9.27
N LEU A 25 30.84 -17.69 -10.17
CA LEU A 25 30.89 -16.23 -10.15
C LEU A 25 30.30 -15.68 -8.85
N THR A 26 29.17 -16.24 -8.39
CA THR A 26 28.50 -15.82 -7.15
C THR A 26 29.36 -16.05 -5.90
N LEU A 27 30.17 -17.12 -5.87
CA LEU A 27 30.98 -17.50 -4.72
C LEU A 27 32.37 -16.87 -4.70
N TYR A 28 33.05 -16.82 -5.85
CA TYR A 28 34.43 -16.32 -5.95
C TYR A 28 34.51 -14.88 -6.47
N GLY A 29 33.36 -14.31 -6.85
CA GLY A 29 33.28 -12.98 -7.42
C GLY A 29 33.59 -12.95 -8.92
N GLY A 30 33.05 -11.92 -9.58
CA GLY A 30 33.43 -11.58 -10.95
C GLY A 30 34.47 -10.46 -10.97
N SER A 31 35.53 -10.62 -11.77
CA SER A 31 36.37 -9.48 -12.13
C SER A 31 35.51 -8.47 -12.90
N THR A 32 35.61 -7.21 -12.51
CA THR A 32 34.93 -6.11 -13.19
C THR A 32 35.84 -5.44 -14.21
N THR A 33 35.27 -4.64 -15.10
CA THR A 33 36.04 -3.82 -16.05
C THR A 33 36.94 -2.81 -15.33
N ALA A 34 36.56 -2.41 -14.11
CA ALA A 34 37.35 -1.56 -13.23
C ALA A 34 38.55 -2.27 -12.56
N GLY A 35 38.72 -3.59 -12.79
CA GLY A 35 39.82 -4.37 -12.22
C GLY A 35 39.61 -4.82 -10.78
N VAL A 36 38.46 -4.50 -10.16
CA VAL A 36 38.09 -4.93 -8.80
C VAL A 36 37.28 -6.22 -8.88
N THR A 37 37.57 -7.18 -8.00
CA THR A 37 36.77 -8.40 -7.84
C THR A 37 35.64 -8.15 -6.83
N VAL A 38 34.40 -8.36 -7.27
CA VAL A 38 33.22 -8.14 -6.42
C VAL A 38 32.69 -9.47 -5.90
N THR A 39 32.80 -9.67 -4.58
CA THR A 39 32.16 -10.77 -3.82
C THR A 39 31.11 -10.19 -2.88
N ALA A 40 30.38 -11.06 -2.16
CA ALA A 40 29.47 -10.60 -1.11
C ALA A 40 30.20 -9.77 -0.05
N GLU A 41 31.40 -10.21 0.36
CA GLU A 41 32.22 -9.56 1.38
C GLU A 41 32.80 -8.23 0.89
N SER A 42 33.37 -8.19 -0.33
CA SER A 42 33.91 -6.93 -0.86
C SER A 42 32.81 -5.93 -1.19
N ALA A 43 31.63 -6.39 -1.64
CA ALA A 43 30.47 -5.52 -1.82
C ALA A 43 30.00 -4.91 -0.49
N LEU A 44 29.92 -5.71 0.58
CA LEU A 44 29.55 -5.23 1.92
C LEU A 44 30.54 -4.24 2.52
N SER A 45 31.80 -4.20 2.08
CA SER A 45 32.72 -3.14 2.50
C SER A 45 32.35 -1.74 1.99
N HIS A 46 31.48 -1.65 0.97
CA HIS A 46 30.96 -0.37 0.49
C HIS A 46 29.76 0.08 1.34
N PRO A 47 29.78 1.27 1.97
CA PRO A 47 28.72 1.70 2.90
C PRO A 47 27.31 1.73 2.30
N ALA A 48 27.16 2.11 1.03
CA ALA A 48 25.86 2.12 0.36
C ALA A 48 25.28 0.70 0.17
N VAL A 49 26.12 -0.30 -0.12
CA VAL A 49 25.68 -1.70 -0.26
C VAL A 49 25.31 -2.24 1.13
N MET A 50 26.19 -2.03 2.12
CA MET A 50 25.91 -2.44 3.51
C MET A 50 24.61 -1.82 4.03
N GLY A 51 24.42 -0.51 3.83
CA GLY A 51 23.22 0.20 4.25
C GLY A 51 21.95 -0.35 3.58
N ALA A 52 21.99 -0.55 2.26
CA ALA A 52 20.85 -1.09 1.51
C ALA A 52 20.50 -2.53 1.92
N VAL A 53 21.50 -3.41 2.04
CA VAL A 53 21.30 -4.81 2.42
C VAL A 53 20.78 -4.92 3.85
N ARG A 54 21.39 -4.20 4.79
CA ARG A 54 20.95 -4.17 6.20
C ARG A 54 19.54 -3.61 6.33
N LEU A 55 19.22 -2.53 5.63
CA LEU A 55 17.89 -1.92 5.67
C LEU A 55 16.79 -2.94 5.34
N ILE A 56 16.91 -3.69 4.25
CA ILE A 56 15.91 -4.70 3.88
C ILE A 56 15.91 -5.87 4.86
N ALA A 57 17.09 -6.41 5.19
CA ALA A 57 17.22 -7.60 6.03
C ALA A 57 16.73 -7.36 7.46
N GLU A 58 17.17 -6.28 8.09
CA GLU A 58 16.80 -5.92 9.48
C GLU A 58 15.34 -5.52 9.59
N LEU A 59 14.81 -4.75 8.62
CA LEU A 59 13.38 -4.40 8.63
C LEU A 59 12.51 -5.65 8.44
N THR A 60 12.86 -6.53 7.50
CA THR A 60 12.17 -7.82 7.34
C THR A 60 12.24 -8.65 8.63
N ALA A 61 13.40 -8.69 9.28
CA ALA A 61 13.60 -9.42 10.53
C ALA A 61 12.79 -8.83 11.71
N SER A 62 12.62 -7.51 11.74
CA SER A 62 11.84 -6.81 12.77
C SER A 62 10.34 -7.08 12.69
N LEU A 63 9.83 -7.42 11.50
CA LEU A 63 8.41 -7.69 11.31
C LEU A 63 8.01 -9.03 11.96
N PRO A 64 6.91 -9.06 12.75
CA PRO A 64 6.34 -10.33 13.20
C PRO A 64 5.90 -11.18 12.01
N LEU A 65 6.31 -12.45 12.02
CA LEU A 65 5.93 -13.43 11.00
C LEU A 65 4.99 -14.45 11.64
N VAL A 66 3.77 -14.51 11.15
CA VAL A 66 2.67 -15.19 11.84
C VAL A 66 2.02 -16.20 10.92
N ALA A 67 1.81 -17.42 11.41
CA ALA A 67 0.93 -18.39 10.76
C ALA A 67 -0.54 -18.11 11.15
N TYR A 68 -1.40 -18.09 10.15
CA TYR A 68 -2.83 -17.84 10.22
C TYR A 68 -3.63 -19.06 9.76
N GLU A 69 -4.82 -19.20 10.33
CA GLU A 69 -5.87 -20.11 9.89
C GLU A 69 -7.01 -19.31 9.24
N ARG A 70 -7.43 -19.71 8.04
CA ARG A 70 -8.64 -19.24 7.36
C ARG A 70 -9.86 -19.83 8.05
N THR A 71 -10.77 -18.97 8.47
CA THR A 71 -12.03 -19.34 9.10
C THR A 71 -13.19 -18.84 8.25
N THR A 72 -14.41 -19.30 8.53
CA THR A 72 -15.64 -18.79 7.87
C THR A 72 -15.79 -17.29 8.04
N ASP A 73 -15.29 -16.76 9.16
CA ASP A 73 -15.45 -15.37 9.57
C ASP A 73 -14.19 -14.52 9.32
N GLY A 74 -13.24 -15.03 8.53
CA GLY A 74 -11.99 -14.34 8.15
C GLY A 74 -10.73 -15.16 8.43
N ARG A 75 -9.90 -14.68 9.37
CA ARG A 75 -8.64 -15.34 9.76
C ARG A 75 -8.36 -15.21 11.26
N ARG A 76 -7.72 -16.23 11.84
CA ARG A 76 -7.21 -16.19 13.23
C ARG A 76 -5.76 -16.66 13.29
N ARG A 77 -5.01 -16.24 14.29
CA ARG A 77 -3.64 -16.73 14.49
C ARG A 77 -3.66 -18.22 14.81
N ALA A 78 -2.81 -18.98 14.14
CA ALA A 78 -2.70 -20.42 14.33
C ALA A 78 -1.72 -20.75 15.47
N GLU A 79 -1.93 -20.18 16.66
CA GLU A 79 -0.99 -20.25 17.80
C GLU A 79 -0.66 -21.68 18.24
N ASN A 80 -1.61 -22.61 18.07
CA ASN A 80 -1.42 -24.02 18.40
C ASN A 80 -0.73 -24.83 17.29
N HIS A 81 -0.42 -24.22 16.14
CA HIS A 81 0.22 -24.90 15.02
C HIS A 81 1.75 -24.88 15.15
N PRO A 82 2.49 -25.99 14.93
CA PRO A 82 3.95 -26.03 15.06
C PRO A 82 4.68 -24.95 14.26
N VAL A 83 4.23 -24.70 13.02
CA VAL A 83 4.78 -23.65 12.15
C VAL A 83 4.69 -22.25 12.79
N HIS A 84 3.61 -21.94 13.52
CA HIS A 84 3.50 -20.65 14.20
C HIS A 84 4.63 -20.47 15.22
N ARG A 85 4.84 -21.49 16.06
CA ARG A 85 5.93 -21.50 17.05
C ARG A 85 7.30 -21.37 16.41
N LEU A 86 7.56 -22.07 15.30
CA LEU A 86 8.84 -21.97 14.59
C LEU A 86 9.11 -20.56 14.04
N LEU A 87 8.12 -19.95 13.41
CA LEU A 87 8.31 -18.66 12.75
C LEU A 87 8.25 -17.47 13.73
N HIS A 88 7.48 -17.58 14.80
CA HIS A 88 7.22 -16.49 15.74
C HIS A 88 8.06 -16.55 17.01
N GLU A 89 8.40 -17.74 17.52
CA GLU A 89 9.07 -17.90 18.82
C GLU A 89 10.51 -18.40 18.71
N GLN A 90 10.73 -19.52 18.01
CA GLN A 90 12.02 -20.19 17.97
C GLN A 90 12.16 -21.07 16.71
N PRO A 91 12.84 -20.60 15.64
CA PRO A 91 13.00 -21.37 14.40
C PRO A 91 13.91 -22.58 14.59
N ASN A 92 14.89 -22.49 15.48
CA ASN A 92 15.76 -23.57 15.90
C ASN A 92 16.35 -23.25 17.30
N PRO A 93 16.99 -24.20 17.98
CA PRO A 93 17.54 -23.97 19.32
C PRO A 93 18.65 -22.92 19.42
N GLN A 94 19.23 -22.48 18.31
CA GLN A 94 20.41 -21.59 18.28
C GLN A 94 20.08 -20.14 17.90
N GLN A 95 18.94 -19.90 17.24
CA GLN A 95 18.61 -18.61 16.65
C GLN A 95 17.29 -18.07 17.18
N THR A 96 17.23 -16.76 17.36
CA THR A 96 15.96 -16.04 17.51
C THR A 96 15.27 -15.90 16.15
N PRO A 97 13.94 -15.67 16.11
CA PRO A 97 13.24 -15.37 14.87
C PRO A 97 13.84 -14.20 14.10
N PHE A 98 14.30 -13.15 14.81
CA PHE A 98 14.95 -12.00 14.18
C PHE A 98 16.22 -12.41 13.44
N THR A 99 17.18 -13.03 14.14
CA THR A 99 18.47 -13.44 13.56
C THR A 99 18.31 -14.43 12.41
N TRP A 100 17.30 -15.31 12.48
CA TRP A 100 17.01 -16.27 11.40
C TRP A 100 16.45 -15.58 10.15
N LYS A 101 15.49 -14.66 10.30
CA LYS A 101 14.94 -13.87 9.18
C LYS A 101 16.02 -12.98 8.56
N GLU A 102 16.86 -12.37 9.39
CA GLU A 102 17.98 -11.55 8.95
C GLU A 102 18.96 -12.37 8.10
N GLU A 103 19.37 -13.55 8.56
CA GLU A 103 20.28 -14.43 7.81
C GLU A 103 19.70 -14.85 6.44
N ILE A 104 18.41 -15.20 6.40
CA ILE A 104 17.71 -15.50 5.13
C ILE A 104 17.69 -14.27 4.22
N GLY A 105 17.43 -13.10 4.79
CA GLY A 105 17.47 -11.82 4.10
C GLY A 105 18.82 -11.57 3.43
N LEU A 106 19.90 -11.73 4.20
CA LEU A 106 21.28 -11.60 3.73
C LEU A 106 21.60 -12.63 2.63
N HIS A 107 21.20 -13.89 2.81
CA HIS A 107 21.42 -14.93 1.80
C HIS A 107 20.76 -14.58 0.45
N LEU A 108 19.51 -14.10 0.47
CA LEU A 108 18.82 -13.65 -0.74
C LEU A 108 19.50 -12.44 -1.37
N LEU A 109 19.80 -11.41 -0.60
CA LEU A 109 20.32 -10.14 -1.12
C LEU A 109 21.78 -10.23 -1.60
N LEU A 110 22.60 -11.10 -1.00
CA LEU A 110 24.01 -11.25 -1.33
C LEU A 110 24.29 -12.37 -2.32
N TYR A 111 23.59 -13.50 -2.21
CA TYR A 111 23.84 -14.69 -3.03
C TYR A 111 22.68 -15.04 -3.99
N GLY A 112 21.58 -14.29 -3.94
CA GLY A 112 20.41 -14.53 -4.78
C GLY A 112 19.57 -15.73 -4.36
N ASN A 113 19.99 -16.48 -3.34
CA ASN A 113 19.36 -17.74 -2.96
C ASN A 113 19.43 -17.91 -1.44
N ALA A 114 18.33 -18.30 -0.82
CA ALA A 114 18.30 -18.81 0.54
C ALA A 114 17.90 -20.27 0.54
N TYR A 115 18.63 -21.07 1.32
CA TYR A 115 18.39 -22.48 1.52
C TYR A 115 18.15 -22.72 3.00
N ILE A 116 17.09 -23.44 3.34
CA ILE A 116 16.75 -23.78 4.72
C ILE A 116 16.48 -25.28 4.76
N LEU A 117 17.27 -26.02 5.54
CA LEU A 117 17.01 -27.42 5.83
C LEU A 117 15.87 -27.50 6.85
N VAL A 118 14.79 -28.19 6.48
CA VAL A 118 13.66 -28.46 7.36
C VAL A 118 13.93 -29.77 8.09
N GLN A 119 14.02 -29.70 9.41
CA GLN A 119 14.04 -30.89 10.24
C GLN A 119 12.61 -31.29 10.57
N TRP A 120 12.24 -32.53 10.21
CA TRP A 120 10.90 -33.08 10.45
C TRP A 120 10.89 -33.95 11.72
N ASP A 121 9.77 -33.94 12.46
CA ASP A 121 9.54 -34.89 13.55
C ASP A 121 9.04 -36.25 13.03
N ASP A 122 8.91 -37.24 13.92
CA ASP A 122 8.44 -38.60 13.58
C ASP A 122 7.00 -38.62 13.02
N ALA A 123 6.24 -37.54 13.21
CA ALA A 123 4.90 -37.36 12.67
C ALA A 123 4.88 -36.59 11.34
N GLY A 124 6.05 -36.27 10.77
CA GLY A 124 6.18 -35.54 9.50
C GLY A 124 5.86 -34.04 9.61
N ARG A 125 5.91 -33.45 10.81
CA ARG A 125 5.69 -32.01 11.05
C ARG A 125 7.03 -31.28 11.16
N PRO A 126 7.11 -30.01 10.75
CA PRO A 126 8.36 -29.27 10.88
C PRO A 126 8.69 -29.03 12.35
N ALA A 127 9.92 -29.33 12.74
CA ALA A 127 10.43 -29.27 14.11
C ALA A 127 11.57 -28.26 14.29
N ALA A 128 12.35 -27.98 13.25
CA ALA A 128 13.34 -26.91 13.22
C ALA A 128 13.67 -26.46 11.79
N LEU A 129 14.11 -25.22 11.65
CA LEU A 129 14.49 -24.58 10.39
C LEU A 129 15.95 -24.14 10.46
N TRP A 130 16.81 -24.78 9.68
CA TRP A 130 18.26 -24.56 9.69
C TRP A 130 18.72 -23.85 8.41
N PRO A 131 19.10 -22.57 8.47
CA PRO A 131 19.70 -21.89 7.32
C PRO A 131 20.98 -22.60 6.86
N LEU A 132 21.07 -22.82 5.55
CA LEU A 132 22.27 -23.33 4.90
C LEU A 132 22.93 -22.19 4.14
N HIS A 133 24.21 -21.95 4.43
CA HIS A 133 24.97 -20.92 3.73
C HIS A 133 25.02 -21.26 2.23
N PRO A 134 24.64 -20.34 1.31
CA PRO A 134 24.55 -20.62 -0.12
C PRO A 134 25.84 -21.17 -0.74
N ALA A 135 27.01 -20.72 -0.28
CA ALA A 135 28.32 -21.26 -0.70
C ALA A 135 28.54 -22.75 -0.44
N ARG A 136 27.76 -23.36 0.44
CA ARG A 136 27.87 -24.79 0.77
C ARG A 136 26.87 -25.65 0.01
N VAL A 137 25.99 -25.06 -0.79
CA VAL A 137 24.89 -25.76 -1.47
C VAL A 137 25.12 -25.74 -2.98
N GLN A 138 25.08 -26.92 -3.60
CA GLN A 138 25.02 -27.08 -5.05
C GLN A 138 23.68 -27.70 -5.44
N VAL A 139 22.98 -27.07 -6.36
CA VAL A 139 21.71 -27.56 -6.91
C VAL A 139 22.00 -28.42 -8.14
N ASP A 140 21.52 -29.66 -8.14
CA ASP A 140 21.70 -30.62 -9.23
C ASP A 140 20.33 -31.00 -9.79
N ILE A 141 20.07 -30.65 -11.05
CA ILE A 141 18.84 -31.01 -11.76
C ILE A 141 19.12 -32.28 -12.56
N GLN A 142 18.55 -33.39 -12.10
CA GLN A 142 18.72 -34.67 -12.76
C GLN A 142 17.98 -34.71 -14.11
N PRO A 143 18.38 -35.60 -15.05
CA PRO A 143 17.67 -35.78 -16.32
C PRO A 143 16.18 -36.13 -16.19
N SER A 144 15.78 -36.71 -15.05
CA SER A 144 14.38 -36.98 -14.70
C SER A 144 13.57 -35.74 -14.35
N GLY A 145 14.22 -34.58 -14.17
CA GLY A 145 13.61 -33.36 -13.64
C GLY A 145 13.64 -33.27 -12.10
N ALA A 146 14.12 -34.30 -11.41
CA ALA A 146 14.28 -34.25 -9.95
C ALA A 146 15.39 -33.26 -9.57
N ILE A 147 15.14 -32.46 -8.53
CA ILE A 147 16.09 -31.48 -8.01
C ILE A 147 16.69 -32.03 -6.72
N LEU A 148 18.02 -32.06 -6.66
CA LEU A 148 18.79 -32.48 -5.49
C LEU A 148 19.67 -31.33 -5.00
N TYR A 149 19.86 -31.27 -3.69
CA TYR A 149 20.70 -30.29 -3.01
C TYR A 149 21.90 -31.00 -2.39
N LYS A 150 23.07 -30.82 -2.98
CA LYS A 150 24.33 -31.35 -2.44
C LYS A 150 24.94 -30.31 -1.50
N VAL A 151 25.04 -30.66 -0.22
CA VAL A 151 25.43 -29.74 0.84
C VAL A 151 26.74 -30.19 1.47
N ASN A 152 27.74 -29.32 1.44
CA ASN A 152 28.98 -29.51 2.19
C ASN A 152 28.75 -29.12 3.66
N THR A 153 28.76 -30.10 4.54
CA THR A 153 28.63 -29.89 5.99
C THR A 153 29.87 -29.20 6.55
N VAL A 154 29.76 -28.62 7.76
CA VAL A 154 30.90 -28.01 8.46
C VAL A 154 32.02 -29.03 8.72
N ALA A 155 31.67 -30.31 8.86
CA ALA A 155 32.62 -31.41 9.01
C ALA A 155 33.29 -31.85 7.68
N GLY A 156 33.03 -31.16 6.57
CA GLY A 156 33.60 -31.46 5.26
C GLY A 156 32.97 -32.66 4.54
N GLN A 157 31.86 -33.19 5.05
CA GLN A 157 31.12 -34.28 4.39
C GLN A 157 30.09 -33.71 3.41
N LEU A 158 30.01 -34.32 2.22
CA LEU A 158 28.97 -34.01 1.24
C LEU A 158 27.72 -34.85 1.53
N VAL A 159 26.61 -34.17 1.80
CA VAL A 159 25.30 -34.80 2.04
C VAL A 159 24.32 -34.36 0.96
N THR A 160 23.53 -35.29 0.43
CA THR A 160 22.54 -35.00 -0.60
C THR A 160 21.14 -34.98 0.02
N TYR A 161 20.41 -33.90 -0.22
CA TYR A 161 19.05 -33.68 0.21
C TYR A 161 18.10 -33.55 -0.98
N THR A 162 16.82 -33.77 -0.76
CA THR A 162 15.75 -33.64 -1.76
C THR A 162 14.99 -32.32 -1.61
N THR A 163 14.07 -32.06 -2.52
CA THR A 163 13.11 -30.95 -2.41
C THR A 163 12.18 -31.06 -1.20
N ASP A 164 12.06 -32.23 -0.55
CA ASP A 164 11.26 -32.43 0.66
C ASP A 164 12.05 -32.06 1.93
N ASP A 165 13.38 -32.09 1.87
CA ASP A 165 14.25 -31.71 2.98
C ASP A 165 14.58 -30.21 2.96
N VAL A 166 14.81 -29.64 1.77
CA VAL A 166 15.28 -28.26 1.63
C VAL A 166 14.17 -27.34 1.14
N LEU A 167 13.98 -26.22 1.84
CA LEU A 167 13.29 -25.04 1.33
C LEU A 167 14.30 -24.18 0.58
N HIS A 168 14.12 -24.03 -0.72
CA HIS A 168 14.92 -23.15 -1.56
C HIS A 168 14.08 -21.95 -1.99
N ILE A 169 14.57 -20.76 -1.67
CA ILE A 169 13.94 -19.50 -2.04
C ILE A 169 14.89 -18.76 -2.99
N PRO A 170 14.57 -18.66 -4.28
CA PRO A 170 15.37 -17.90 -5.23
C PRO A 170 14.93 -16.43 -5.31
N LEU A 171 15.91 -15.54 -5.53
CA LEU A 171 15.76 -14.13 -5.86
C LEU A 171 16.30 -13.88 -7.28
N LEU A 172 15.58 -13.10 -8.11
CA LEU A 172 15.97 -12.82 -9.51
C LEU A 172 16.27 -14.08 -10.36
N ALA A 173 15.44 -15.12 -10.24
CA ALA A 173 15.55 -16.32 -11.09
C ALA A 173 14.94 -16.07 -12.47
N LEU A 174 15.67 -16.48 -13.53
CA LEU A 174 15.18 -16.43 -14.92
C LEU A 174 14.50 -17.73 -15.35
N ASP A 175 14.84 -18.83 -14.70
CA ASP A 175 14.27 -20.17 -14.90
C ASP A 175 13.23 -20.54 -13.82
N GLY A 176 13.04 -19.65 -12.83
CA GLY A 176 12.18 -19.88 -11.67
C GLY A 176 12.77 -20.82 -10.61
N LEU A 177 13.99 -21.34 -10.81
CA LEU A 177 14.61 -22.34 -9.93
C LEU A 177 15.84 -21.77 -9.22
N ILE A 178 16.78 -21.17 -9.94
CA ILE A 178 18.03 -20.68 -9.38
C ILE A 178 18.08 -19.17 -9.46
N GLY A 179 18.15 -18.52 -8.30
CA GLY A 179 18.25 -17.09 -8.19
C GLY A 179 19.62 -16.56 -8.57
N ARG A 180 19.65 -15.30 -9.03
CA ARG A 180 20.88 -14.56 -9.32
C ARG A 180 21.14 -13.53 -8.24
N SER A 181 22.38 -13.46 -7.76
CA SER A 181 22.78 -12.46 -6.77
C SER A 181 22.60 -11.04 -7.31
N PRO A 182 21.82 -10.16 -6.64
CA PRO A 182 21.74 -8.75 -6.98
C PRO A 182 23.11 -8.06 -7.02
N VAL A 183 24.01 -8.43 -6.08
CA VAL A 183 25.39 -7.93 -6.03
C VAL A 183 26.16 -8.33 -7.29
N GLN A 184 26.02 -9.58 -7.74
CA GLN A 184 26.67 -10.06 -8.97
C GLN A 184 26.12 -9.42 -10.23
N VAL A 185 24.81 -9.20 -10.29
CA VAL A 185 24.15 -8.52 -11.41
C VAL A 185 24.62 -7.07 -11.48
N ALA A 186 24.77 -6.40 -10.35
CA ALA A 186 25.24 -5.02 -10.24
C ALA A 186 26.76 -4.87 -10.10
N ARG A 187 27.55 -5.94 -10.30
CA ARG A 187 28.98 -5.96 -9.98
C ARG A 187 29.79 -4.86 -10.66
N GLU A 188 29.48 -4.48 -11.89
CA GLU A 188 30.23 -3.42 -12.60
C GLU A 188 30.05 -2.06 -11.91
N ALA A 189 28.82 -1.75 -11.48
CA ALA A 189 28.55 -0.52 -10.75
C ALA A 189 29.18 -0.52 -9.36
N ILE A 190 29.09 -1.65 -8.64
CA ILE A 190 29.70 -1.81 -7.31
C ILE A 190 31.23 -1.76 -7.41
N GLY A 191 31.81 -2.44 -8.39
CA GLY A 191 33.26 -2.45 -8.63
C GLY A 191 33.80 -1.07 -9.02
N ALA A 192 33.08 -0.32 -9.85
CA ALA A 192 33.42 1.07 -10.15
C ALA A 192 33.35 1.96 -8.90
N ALA A 193 32.35 1.77 -8.03
CA ALA A 193 32.24 2.50 -6.78
C ALA A 193 33.38 2.17 -5.80
N LEU A 194 33.72 0.89 -5.65
CA LEU A 194 34.86 0.43 -4.83
C LEU A 194 36.19 1.00 -5.36
N ALA A 195 36.42 0.95 -6.67
CA ALA A 195 37.61 1.52 -7.30
C ALA A 195 37.70 3.04 -7.11
N ALA A 196 36.56 3.74 -7.18
CA ALA A 196 36.50 5.18 -6.93
C ALA A 196 36.83 5.52 -5.47
N GLU A 197 36.33 4.73 -4.52
CA GLU A 197 36.67 4.89 -3.10
C GLU A 197 38.15 4.59 -2.83
N GLU A 198 38.71 3.55 -3.44
CA GLU A 198 40.13 3.24 -3.32
C GLU A 198 41.01 4.36 -3.92
N HIS A 199 40.64 4.88 -5.09
CA HIS A 199 41.33 6.02 -5.71
C HIS A 199 41.26 7.26 -4.82
N ALA A 200 40.08 7.56 -4.25
CA ALA A 200 39.90 8.68 -3.35
C ALA A 200 40.72 8.51 -2.06
N ALA A 201 40.66 7.33 -1.44
CA ALA A 201 41.45 7.00 -0.26
C ALA A 201 42.95 7.13 -0.54
N GLY A 202 43.43 6.62 -1.67
CA GLY A 202 44.82 6.77 -2.11
C GLY A 202 45.21 8.22 -2.37
N TYR A 203 44.31 9.01 -2.99
CA TYR A 203 44.51 10.44 -3.22
C TYR A 203 44.69 11.21 -1.89
N PHE A 204 43.84 10.95 -0.90
CA PHE A 204 43.94 11.56 0.44
C PHE A 204 45.11 11.02 1.26
N ALA A 205 45.42 9.73 1.16
CA ALA A 205 46.49 9.08 1.93
C ALA A 205 47.88 9.55 1.48
N ASN A 206 48.08 9.69 0.17
CA ASN A 206 49.38 9.98 -0.41
C ASN A 206 49.71 11.47 -0.46
N ALA A 207 48.78 12.38 -0.14
CA ALA A 207 48.95 13.82 -0.34
C ALA A 207 49.61 14.14 -1.71
N ALA A 208 49.30 13.33 -2.73
CA ALA A 208 50.11 13.18 -3.95
C ALA A 208 49.87 14.30 -4.98
N ARG A 209 49.49 15.48 -4.49
CA ARG A 209 49.63 16.73 -5.21
C ARG A 209 50.67 17.55 -4.47
N PRO A 210 51.66 18.13 -5.16
CA PRO A 210 52.32 19.30 -4.62
C PRO A 210 51.20 20.27 -4.20
N SER A 211 51.13 20.62 -2.90
CA SER A 211 50.19 21.64 -2.42
C SER A 211 50.38 22.96 -3.18
N GLY A 212 51.57 23.13 -3.76
CA GLY A 212 51.90 24.06 -4.81
C GLY A 212 53.26 23.74 -5.42
N VAL A 213 53.66 24.53 -6.41
CA VAL A 213 54.99 24.51 -7.01
C VAL A 213 55.79 25.69 -6.45
N LEU A 214 57.01 25.43 -5.98
CA LEU A 214 57.97 26.49 -5.69
C LEU A 214 58.67 26.88 -6.99
N LYS A 215 58.36 28.07 -7.50
CA LYS A 215 58.96 28.66 -8.69
C LYS A 215 60.16 29.49 -8.30
N THR A 216 61.26 29.32 -9.01
CA THR A 216 62.48 30.13 -8.87
C THR A 216 62.78 30.83 -10.18
N ALA A 217 63.31 32.06 -10.12
CA ALA A 217 63.64 32.85 -11.32
C ALA A 217 64.84 32.28 -12.13
N GLY A 218 65.68 31.43 -11.52
CA GLY A 218 66.86 30.82 -12.15
C GLY A 218 66.92 29.30 -11.99
N ILE A 219 67.84 28.66 -12.70
CA ILE A 219 68.12 27.22 -12.61
C ILE A 219 68.83 26.94 -11.27
N LEU A 220 68.21 26.12 -10.43
CA LEU A 220 68.81 25.63 -9.19
C LEU A 220 69.82 24.50 -9.49
N ASP A 221 70.95 24.54 -8.79
CA ASP A 221 71.86 23.40 -8.69
C ASP A 221 71.19 22.21 -7.95
N PRO A 222 71.48 20.95 -8.29
CA PRO A 222 70.85 19.78 -7.66
C PRO A 222 70.92 19.77 -6.13
N ASP A 223 72.03 20.22 -5.55
CA ASP A 223 72.21 20.24 -4.09
C ASP A 223 71.41 21.38 -3.44
N ALA A 224 71.20 22.49 -4.16
CA ALA A 224 70.35 23.58 -3.71
C ALA A 224 68.87 23.19 -3.78
N ALA A 225 68.44 22.52 -4.86
CA ALA A 225 67.08 22.01 -5.01
C ALA A 225 66.71 20.98 -3.93
N GLN A 226 67.65 20.08 -3.59
CA GLN A 226 67.44 19.07 -2.55
C GLN A 226 67.32 19.71 -1.15
N ARG A 227 68.20 20.66 -0.81
CA ARG A 227 68.12 21.40 0.45
C ARG A 227 66.82 22.20 0.60
N LEU A 228 66.38 22.85 -0.49
CA LEU A 228 65.12 23.59 -0.51
C LEU A 228 63.93 22.66 -0.26
N LYS A 229 63.92 21.49 -0.90
CA LYS A 229 62.90 20.45 -0.70
C LYS A 229 62.87 19.92 0.74
N GLU A 230 64.03 19.63 1.31
CA GLU A 230 64.16 19.13 2.69
C GLU A 230 63.75 20.17 3.73
N SER A 231 64.18 21.43 3.55
CA SER A 231 63.77 22.56 4.39
C SER A 231 62.25 22.76 4.37
N TRP A 232 61.65 22.74 3.17
CA TRP A 232 60.21 22.85 2.99
C TRP A 232 59.44 21.70 3.65
N GLN A 233 59.89 20.45 3.47
CA GLN A 233 59.29 19.27 4.10
C GLN A 233 59.42 19.29 5.63
N ALA A 234 60.54 19.76 6.18
CA ALA A 234 60.77 19.84 7.62
C ALA A 234 59.85 20.89 8.28
N ALA A 235 59.64 22.02 7.62
CA ALA A 235 58.82 23.12 8.12
C ALA A 235 57.32 22.94 7.85
N TYR A 236 56.93 22.32 6.73
CA TYR A 236 55.54 22.30 6.22
C TYR A 236 55.04 20.91 5.80
N GLY A 237 55.75 19.84 6.17
CA GLY A 237 55.33 18.46 5.92
C GLY A 237 54.09 18.05 6.73
N ARG A 238 53.65 16.79 6.51
CA ARG A 238 52.43 16.24 7.14
C ARG A 238 52.44 16.43 8.66
N GLY A 239 51.44 17.13 9.20
CA GLY A 239 51.31 17.40 10.64
C GLY A 239 52.05 18.63 11.16
N LYS A 240 52.62 19.48 10.29
CA LYS A 240 53.23 20.76 10.65
C LYS A 240 52.28 21.92 10.30
N ALA A 241 52.14 22.89 11.21
CA ALA A 241 51.37 24.11 11.02
C ALA A 241 52.23 25.32 11.39
N GLY A 242 52.42 26.25 10.45
CA GLY A 242 53.23 27.46 10.64
C GLY A 242 53.16 28.39 9.43
N THR A 243 53.59 29.63 9.59
CA THR A 243 53.65 30.65 8.51
C THR A 243 54.75 30.31 7.51
N ALA A 244 54.43 30.33 6.21
CA ALA A 244 55.39 30.13 5.13
C ALA A 244 56.36 31.32 5.02
N VAL A 245 57.67 31.08 5.15
CA VAL A 245 58.71 32.08 4.89
C VAL A 245 59.50 31.61 3.68
N LEU A 246 59.49 32.42 2.61
CA LEU A 246 60.19 32.15 1.35
C LEU A 246 61.38 33.11 1.22
N GLU A 247 62.50 32.61 0.69
CA GLU A 247 63.65 33.44 0.33
C GLU A 247 63.33 34.31 -0.90
N ASP A 248 64.09 35.40 -1.07
CA ASP A 248 63.88 36.36 -2.16
C ASP A 248 63.96 35.67 -3.55
N GLY A 249 62.95 35.91 -4.38
CA GLY A 249 62.82 35.29 -5.70
C GLY A 249 62.23 33.87 -5.75
N ILE A 250 61.74 33.32 -4.62
CA ILE A 250 60.96 32.07 -4.58
C ILE A 250 59.47 32.39 -4.44
N GLU A 251 58.66 31.92 -5.40
CA GLU A 251 57.20 32.07 -5.38
C GLU A 251 56.52 30.71 -5.17
N PHE A 252 55.54 30.65 -4.27
CA PHE A 252 54.69 29.48 -4.11
C PHE A 252 53.40 29.64 -4.91
N GLU A 253 53.20 28.80 -5.93
CA GLU A 253 51.95 28.74 -6.68
C GLU A 253 51.11 27.56 -6.19
N SER A 254 49.99 27.83 -5.52
CA SER A 254 49.07 26.79 -5.06
C SER A 254 48.35 26.12 -6.23
N ILE A 255 48.35 24.79 -6.27
CA ILE A 255 47.50 24.04 -7.21
C ILE A 255 46.14 23.85 -6.52
N SER A 256 45.15 24.68 -6.86
CA SER A 256 43.83 24.61 -6.21
C SER A 256 43.00 23.40 -6.68
N GLY A 257 42.35 22.72 -5.73
CA GLY A 257 41.66 21.43 -5.92
C GLY A 257 40.14 21.48 -6.11
N ASN A 258 39.50 22.63 -5.88
CA ASN A 258 38.05 22.72 -5.61
C ASN A 258 37.14 22.08 -6.68
N ALA A 259 37.44 22.20 -7.97
CA ALA A 259 36.59 21.63 -9.03
C ALA A 259 36.61 20.08 -9.04
N ARG A 260 37.72 19.47 -8.64
CA ARG A 260 37.87 18.00 -8.60
C ARG A 260 37.20 17.42 -7.35
N ASP A 261 37.19 18.17 -6.25
CA ASP A 261 36.55 17.75 -5.00
C ASP A 261 35.03 17.71 -5.14
N SER A 262 34.42 18.69 -5.83
CA SER A 262 32.98 18.67 -6.16
C SER A 262 32.61 17.50 -7.08
N GLN A 263 33.41 17.23 -8.12
CA GLN A 263 33.19 16.09 -9.03
C GLN A 263 33.30 14.73 -8.31
N LEU A 264 34.18 14.62 -7.31
CA LEU A 264 34.29 13.41 -6.50
C LEU A 264 33.03 13.17 -5.66
N ILE A 265 32.48 14.20 -5.04
CA ILE A 265 31.24 14.09 -4.25
C ILE A 265 30.06 13.67 -5.15
N GLU A 266 29.91 14.30 -6.32
CA GLU A 266 28.86 13.94 -7.29
C GLU A 266 28.99 12.48 -7.75
N SER A 267 30.22 12.01 -8.02
CA SER A 267 30.45 10.62 -8.42
C SER A 267 30.05 9.61 -7.35
N ARG A 268 30.29 9.93 -6.06
CA ARG A 268 29.89 9.10 -4.91
C ARG A 268 28.38 9.06 -4.72
N GLN A 269 27.73 10.22 -4.84
CA GLN A 269 26.27 10.30 -4.78
C GLN A 269 25.63 9.51 -5.93
N PHE A 270 26.18 9.61 -7.14
CA PHE A 270 25.71 8.83 -8.28
C PHE A 270 25.88 7.33 -8.05
N ALA A 271 27.05 6.88 -7.58
CA ALA A 271 27.31 5.49 -7.24
C ALA A 271 26.32 4.95 -6.20
N MET A 272 26.04 5.73 -5.14
CA MET A 272 25.05 5.37 -4.14
C MET A 272 23.64 5.22 -4.73
N ARG A 273 23.23 6.09 -5.65
CA ARG A 273 21.94 5.99 -6.36
C ARG A 273 21.87 4.76 -7.26
N THR A 274 22.94 4.42 -7.96
CA THR A 274 23.00 3.21 -8.79
C THR A 274 22.88 1.94 -7.94
N ILE A 275 23.57 1.90 -6.79
CA ILE A 275 23.46 0.79 -5.83
C ILE A 275 22.04 0.71 -5.24
N ALA A 276 21.45 1.85 -4.87
CA ALA A 276 20.08 1.93 -4.40
C ALA A 276 19.10 1.34 -5.42
N ALA A 277 19.22 1.75 -6.69
CA ALA A 277 18.39 1.24 -7.78
C ALA A 277 18.55 -0.27 -7.99
N ALA A 278 19.78 -0.79 -7.93
CA ALA A 278 20.06 -2.22 -8.08
C ALA A 278 19.37 -3.08 -6.99
N LEU A 279 19.27 -2.56 -5.78
CA LEU A 279 18.62 -3.23 -4.64
C LEU A 279 17.17 -2.79 -4.43
N ARG A 280 16.61 -2.00 -5.37
CA ARG A 280 15.26 -1.42 -5.30
C ARG A 280 15.00 -0.60 -4.02
N ILE A 281 16.00 0.13 -3.55
CA ILE A 281 15.89 1.06 -2.42
C ILE A 281 15.64 2.49 -2.94
N PRO A 282 14.64 3.21 -2.41
CA PRO A 282 14.49 4.63 -2.64
C PRO A 282 15.76 5.39 -2.23
N PRO A 283 16.35 6.22 -3.10
CA PRO A 283 17.64 6.84 -2.84
C PRO A 283 17.71 7.67 -1.55
N HIS A 284 16.60 8.30 -1.15
CA HIS A 284 16.51 9.13 0.05
C HIS A 284 16.74 8.37 1.37
N LEU A 285 16.61 7.03 1.37
CA LEU A 285 16.89 6.20 2.55
C LEU A 285 18.38 5.91 2.73
N LEU A 286 19.20 6.08 1.69
CA LEU A 286 20.66 5.94 1.74
C LEU A 286 21.38 7.29 1.68
N ASP A 287 20.79 8.26 0.98
CA ASP A 287 21.31 9.59 0.77
C ASP A 287 20.45 10.65 1.49
N PRO A 288 20.88 11.17 2.65
CA PRO A 288 20.17 12.23 3.36
C PRO A 288 20.07 13.54 2.56
N THR A 289 20.92 13.72 1.54
CA THR A 289 20.93 14.91 0.68
C THR A 289 19.97 14.79 -0.49
N ALA A 290 19.54 13.57 -0.83
CA ALA A 290 18.47 13.30 -1.77
C ALA A 290 17.11 13.57 -1.10
N ARG A 291 16.83 14.82 -0.75
CA ARG A 291 15.50 15.21 -0.26
C ARG A 291 14.47 14.90 -1.35
N GLY A 292 13.53 14.01 -1.05
CA GLY A 292 12.39 13.76 -1.91
C GLY A 292 11.56 15.04 -2.09
N THR A 293 11.00 15.23 -3.29
CA THR A 293 10.04 16.30 -3.59
C THR A 293 8.76 16.19 -2.76
N TYR A 294 8.57 15.06 -2.07
CA TYR A 294 7.46 14.79 -1.17
C TYR A 294 7.72 15.44 0.20
N SER A 295 6.90 16.44 0.54
CA SER A 295 6.88 17.11 1.84
C SER A 295 6.40 16.22 3.00
N ASN A 296 6.01 14.98 2.74
CA ASN A 296 5.37 14.07 3.68
C ASN A 296 6.20 12.77 3.81
N VAL A 297 6.62 12.46 5.04
CA VAL A 297 7.48 11.31 5.40
C VAL A 297 6.70 9.99 5.35
N GLU A 298 5.39 10.04 5.60
CA GLU A 298 4.49 8.90 5.53
C GLU A 298 4.37 8.37 4.10
N THR A 299 4.26 9.26 3.10
CA THR A 299 4.24 8.88 1.69
C THR A 299 5.53 8.18 1.27
N GLN A 300 6.68 8.66 1.76
CA GLN A 300 7.99 8.05 1.49
C GLN A 300 8.13 6.65 2.13
N SER A 301 7.63 6.50 3.36
CA SER A 301 7.62 5.21 4.08
C SER A 301 6.70 4.20 3.38
N LEU A 302 5.54 4.65 2.90
CA LEU A 302 4.61 3.82 2.14
C LEU A 302 5.17 3.40 0.77
N GLU A 303 5.87 4.30 0.07
CA GLU A 303 6.57 4.00 -1.19
C GLU A 303 7.59 2.86 -0.98
N PHE A 304 8.43 2.98 0.06
CA PHE A 304 9.42 1.96 0.38
C PHE A 304 8.77 0.60 0.69
N LEU A 305 7.75 0.58 1.55
CA LEU A 305 7.00 -0.63 1.87
C LEU A 305 6.41 -1.27 0.61
N THR A 306 5.77 -0.49 -0.25
CA THR A 306 5.04 -0.98 -1.42
C THR A 306 5.96 -1.54 -2.49
N PHE A 307 7.01 -0.79 -2.86
CA PHE A 307 7.82 -1.14 -4.04
C PHE A 307 9.06 -1.96 -3.71
N SER A 308 9.54 -1.91 -2.47
CA SER A 308 10.80 -2.54 -2.08
C SER A 308 10.55 -3.76 -1.19
N LEU A 309 9.82 -3.56 -0.09
CA LEU A 309 9.70 -4.56 0.95
C LEU A 309 8.58 -5.58 0.64
N GLN A 310 7.40 -5.15 0.21
CA GLN A 310 6.25 -6.04 -0.02
C GLN A 310 6.56 -7.21 -0.97
N PRO A 311 7.21 -7.03 -2.14
CA PRO A 311 7.56 -8.15 -3.01
C PRO A 311 8.55 -9.15 -2.35
N PHE A 312 9.40 -8.65 -1.45
CA PHE A 312 10.35 -9.46 -0.69
C PHE A 312 9.64 -10.28 0.39
N LEU A 313 8.72 -9.65 1.13
CA LEU A 313 7.91 -10.31 2.16
C LEU A 313 7.02 -11.39 1.55
N THR A 314 6.27 -11.06 0.51
CA THR A 314 5.36 -12.01 -0.16
C THR A 314 6.11 -13.23 -0.71
N ARG A 315 7.32 -13.04 -1.23
CA ARG A 315 8.19 -14.16 -1.65
C ARG A 315 8.47 -15.13 -0.51
N LEU A 316 8.81 -14.61 0.67
CA LEU A 316 9.08 -15.44 1.85
C LEU A 316 7.81 -16.10 2.36
N GLU A 317 6.70 -15.36 2.45
CA GLU A 317 5.39 -15.85 2.89
C GLU A 317 4.91 -17.03 2.04
N GLU A 318 4.96 -16.89 0.72
CA GLU A 318 4.53 -17.93 -0.21
C GLU A 318 5.45 -19.14 -0.17
N ALA A 319 6.77 -18.95 -0.14
CA ALA A 319 7.73 -20.05 -0.08
C ALA A 319 7.60 -20.85 1.23
N LEU A 320 7.45 -20.16 2.36
CA LEU A 320 7.22 -20.79 3.66
C LEU A 320 5.88 -21.51 3.70
N THR A 321 4.82 -20.89 3.17
CA THR A 321 3.48 -21.50 3.11
C THR A 321 3.49 -22.75 2.24
N LEU A 322 4.17 -22.71 1.09
CA LEU A 322 4.28 -23.84 0.16
C LEU A 322 4.93 -25.06 0.80
N LYS A 323 5.97 -24.82 1.60
CA LYS A 323 6.85 -25.85 2.14
C LYS A 323 6.43 -26.40 3.50
N LEU A 324 6.01 -25.53 4.41
CA LEU A 324 5.77 -25.88 5.80
C LEU A 324 4.37 -26.44 6.07
N PHE A 325 3.47 -26.34 5.09
CA PHE A 325 2.12 -26.89 5.16
C PHE A 325 1.90 -27.94 4.08
N THR A 326 1.24 -29.03 4.48
CA THR A 326 0.79 -30.06 3.54
C THR A 326 -0.17 -29.49 2.50
N PRO A 327 -0.34 -30.14 1.32
CA PRO A 327 -1.29 -29.68 0.30
C PRO A 327 -2.72 -29.45 0.85
N SER A 328 -3.17 -30.30 1.78
CA SER A 328 -4.46 -30.15 2.46
C SER A 328 -4.50 -28.97 3.43
N GLU A 329 -3.42 -28.74 4.18
CA GLU A 329 -3.35 -27.64 5.14
C GLU A 329 -3.28 -26.27 4.45
N ARG A 330 -2.68 -26.16 3.27
CA ARG A 330 -2.55 -24.88 2.54
C ARG A 330 -3.88 -24.21 2.17
N GLN A 331 -4.96 -24.98 2.08
CA GLN A 331 -6.31 -24.41 1.89
C GLN A 331 -6.81 -23.67 3.15
N ARG A 332 -6.28 -24.06 4.32
CA ARG A 332 -6.70 -23.58 5.63
C ARG A 332 -5.65 -22.70 6.31
N PHE A 333 -4.37 -22.90 6.07
CA PHE A 333 -3.29 -22.20 6.77
C PHE A 333 -2.35 -21.48 5.79
N PHE A 334 -1.84 -20.34 6.23
CA PHE A 334 -0.86 -19.53 5.49
C PHE A 334 0.01 -18.71 6.44
N VAL A 335 1.15 -18.23 5.96
CA VAL A 335 2.06 -17.34 6.70
C VAL A 335 1.92 -15.91 6.19
N GLU A 336 1.98 -14.92 7.08
CA GLU A 336 1.98 -13.49 6.73
C GLU A 336 2.87 -12.67 7.68
N PHE A 337 3.57 -11.67 7.13
CA PHE A 337 4.26 -10.62 7.88
C PHE A 337 3.30 -9.50 8.29
N LEU A 338 3.39 -9.07 9.54
CA LEU A 338 2.59 -7.95 10.07
C LEU A 338 3.23 -6.59 9.79
N THR A 339 2.93 -6.03 8.62
CA THR A 339 3.46 -4.72 8.16
C THR A 339 2.82 -3.51 8.84
N ASP A 340 1.71 -3.68 9.56
CA ASP A 340 1.06 -2.62 10.36
C ASP A 340 2.04 -1.88 11.27
N SER A 341 3.07 -2.60 11.76
CA SER A 341 4.13 -2.06 12.62
C SER A 341 5.00 -1.01 11.92
N LEU A 342 5.21 -1.13 10.60
CA LEU A 342 5.98 -0.17 9.78
C LEU A 342 5.15 1.08 9.45
N LEU A 343 3.83 0.93 9.40
CA LEU A 343 2.88 2.04 9.24
C LEU A 343 2.51 2.70 10.58
N ARG A 344 3.14 2.31 11.70
CA ARG A 344 2.99 2.99 13.00
C ARG A 344 3.76 4.31 13.00
N THR A 345 3.35 5.23 12.15
CA THR A 345 3.89 6.59 12.14
C THR A 345 2.74 7.54 12.42
N ASP A 346 2.94 8.32 13.47
CA ASP A 346 1.99 9.19 14.15
C ASP A 346 0.89 8.49 14.99
N THR A 347 1.10 8.45 16.32
CA THR A 347 0.08 8.08 17.31
C THR A 347 -1.19 8.92 17.15
N GLN A 348 -1.07 10.21 16.80
CA GLN A 348 -2.22 11.09 16.62
C GLN A 348 -3.09 10.64 15.43
N THR A 349 -2.52 10.41 14.25
CA THR A 349 -3.24 9.96 13.04
C THR A 349 -3.85 8.59 13.26
N ARG A 350 -3.12 7.66 13.91
CA ARG A 350 -3.66 6.34 14.25
C ARG A 350 -4.80 6.40 15.26
N TYR A 351 -4.65 7.16 16.34
CA TYR A 351 -5.70 7.30 17.35
C TYR A 351 -6.88 8.10 16.82
N THR A 352 -6.65 9.05 15.91
CA THR A 352 -7.71 9.75 15.17
C THR A 352 -8.44 8.77 14.24
N ALA A 353 -7.73 7.90 13.54
CA ALA A 353 -8.34 6.85 12.72
C ALA A 353 -9.13 5.84 13.56
N TYR A 354 -8.65 5.42 14.73
CA TYR A 354 -9.41 4.59 15.66
C TYR A 354 -10.60 5.31 16.26
N GLN A 355 -10.46 6.58 16.61
CA GLN A 355 -11.57 7.40 17.08
C GLN A 355 -12.64 7.52 15.99
N MET A 356 -12.23 7.77 14.75
CA MET A 356 -13.12 7.78 13.59
C MET A 356 -13.76 6.41 13.38
N ALA A 357 -13.02 5.31 13.55
CA ALA A 357 -13.51 3.95 13.39
C ALA A 357 -14.53 3.52 14.45
N ILE A 358 -14.29 3.92 15.70
CA ILE A 358 -15.21 3.73 16.82
C ILE A 358 -16.46 4.62 16.62
N ALA A 359 -16.27 5.89 16.24
CA ALA A 359 -17.37 6.82 16.05
C ALA A 359 -18.27 6.46 14.86
N SER A 360 -17.68 5.95 13.78
CA SER A 360 -18.41 5.42 12.62
C SER A 360 -18.93 3.99 12.85
N GLY A 361 -18.63 3.40 14.01
CA GLY A 361 -19.19 2.14 14.45
C GLY A 361 -18.74 0.93 13.65
N PHE A 362 -17.66 1.01 12.87
CA PHE A 362 -17.08 -0.15 12.18
C PHE A 362 -15.96 -0.83 12.98
N MET A 363 -15.45 -0.19 14.04
CA MET A 363 -14.64 -0.86 15.06
C MET A 363 -15.23 -0.67 16.46
N THR A 364 -15.12 -1.68 17.31
CA THR A 364 -15.40 -1.56 18.76
C THR A 364 -14.16 -1.10 19.52
N ALA A 365 -14.35 -0.56 20.73
CA ALA A 365 -13.23 -0.22 21.61
C ALA A 365 -12.37 -1.45 21.93
N ASN A 366 -12.98 -2.65 22.03
CA ASN A 366 -12.24 -3.90 22.27
C ASN A 366 -11.46 -4.37 21.04
N GLU A 367 -11.94 -4.14 19.82
CA GLU A 367 -11.17 -4.40 18.59
C GLU A 367 -9.97 -3.47 18.46
N VAL A 368 -10.12 -2.18 18.81
CA VAL A 368 -8.99 -1.24 18.87
C VAL A 368 -7.99 -1.68 19.94
N ARG A 369 -8.45 -2.09 21.13
CA ARG A 369 -7.57 -2.62 22.19
C ARG A 369 -6.86 -3.88 21.75
N GLN A 370 -7.51 -4.80 21.04
CA GLN A 370 -6.89 -5.99 20.48
C GLN A 370 -5.79 -5.64 19.46
N ARG A 371 -6.04 -4.66 18.57
CA ARG A 371 -5.04 -4.15 17.61
C ARG A 371 -3.84 -3.49 18.30
N GLU A 372 -4.08 -2.81 19.41
CA GLU A 372 -3.04 -2.23 20.28
C GLU A 372 -2.43 -3.26 21.26
N ASN A 373 -2.80 -4.55 21.18
CA ASN A 373 -2.38 -5.63 22.08
C ASN A 373 -2.67 -5.35 23.57
N LEU A 374 -3.78 -4.70 23.86
CA LEU A 374 -4.30 -4.40 25.20
C LEU A 374 -5.42 -5.38 25.59
N PRO A 375 -5.56 -5.71 26.90
CA PRO A 375 -6.63 -6.59 27.37
C PRO A 375 -8.02 -5.96 27.14
N PRO A 376 -9.05 -6.74 26.79
CA PRO A 376 -10.39 -6.22 26.52
C PRO A 376 -11.05 -5.63 27.77
N LEU A 377 -11.94 -4.65 27.57
CA LEU A 377 -12.82 -4.09 28.59
C LEU A 377 -13.97 -5.08 28.86
N GLN A 378 -14.20 -5.41 30.14
CA GLN A 378 -15.30 -6.27 30.56
C GLN A 378 -16.67 -5.64 30.25
N GLY A 379 -17.63 -6.43 29.75
CA GLY A 379 -19.01 -6.00 29.50
C GLY A 379 -19.26 -5.30 28.16
N GLN A 380 -18.25 -5.15 27.30
CA GLN A 380 -18.43 -4.70 25.91
C GLN A 380 -18.19 -5.86 24.94
N PRO A 381 -19.15 -6.20 24.06
CA PRO A 381 -18.97 -7.30 23.12
C PRO A 381 -17.86 -6.96 22.11
N VAL A 382 -16.98 -7.93 21.84
CA VAL A 382 -16.22 -7.99 20.59
C VAL A 382 -17.23 -8.38 19.51
N ARG A 383 -17.31 -7.66 18.38
CA ARG A 383 -18.18 -8.13 17.30
C ARG A 383 -17.57 -9.39 16.71
N GLU A 384 -18.27 -10.51 16.83
CA GLU A 384 -17.98 -11.68 15.99
C GLU A 384 -18.09 -11.24 14.53
N SER A 385 -17.04 -11.52 13.78
CA SER A 385 -16.75 -10.92 12.48
C SER A 385 -17.72 -11.40 11.41
N ALA A 386 -18.89 -10.77 11.32
CA ALA A 386 -19.54 -10.61 10.02
C ALA A 386 -18.76 -9.54 9.26
N SER A 387 -18.04 -9.97 8.23
CA SER A 387 -17.34 -9.10 7.28
C SER A 387 -18.29 -8.03 6.72
N ILE A 388 -18.11 -6.77 7.13
CA ILE A 388 -18.75 -5.59 6.54
C ILE A 388 -17.66 -4.64 6.00
N GLU A 389 -16.70 -5.18 5.23
CA GLU A 389 -15.75 -4.34 4.46
C GLU A 389 -16.04 -4.30 2.95
N THR A 390 -17.17 -4.84 2.49
CA THR A 390 -17.63 -4.71 1.10
C THR A 390 -18.98 -4.02 0.91
N ARG A 391 -19.73 -3.70 1.98
CA ARG A 391 -21.13 -3.28 1.84
C ARG A 391 -21.36 -1.78 1.59
N ALA A 392 -20.46 -0.89 2.00
CA ALA A 392 -20.65 0.56 1.80
C ALA A 392 -20.26 1.10 0.40
N LYS A 393 -19.49 0.34 -0.39
CA LYS A 393 -19.15 0.71 -1.78
C LYS A 393 -20.19 0.21 -2.81
N GLN A 394 -20.84 -0.93 -2.56
CA GLN A 394 -21.74 -1.55 -3.54
C GLN A 394 -23.03 -0.76 -3.91
N PRO A 395 -23.66 0.05 -3.03
CA PRO A 395 -24.91 0.74 -3.37
C PRO A 395 -24.72 1.90 -4.35
N LYS A 396 -23.66 2.71 -4.17
CA LYS A 396 -23.42 3.93 -4.96
C LYS A 396 -23.09 3.59 -6.41
N ASP A 397 -22.18 2.65 -6.62
CA ASP A 397 -21.74 2.25 -7.96
C ASP A 397 -22.90 1.65 -8.78
N LYS A 398 -23.82 0.94 -8.13
CA LYS A 398 -25.04 0.39 -8.77
C LYS A 398 -26.03 1.48 -9.16
N ILE A 399 -26.30 2.45 -8.28
CA ILE A 399 -27.17 3.59 -8.63
C ILE A 399 -26.53 4.41 -9.76
N GLU A 400 -25.22 4.64 -9.70
CA GLU A 400 -24.48 5.38 -10.72
C GLU A 400 -24.57 4.71 -12.10
N ALA A 401 -24.42 3.38 -12.16
CA ALA A 401 -24.55 2.62 -13.39
C ALA A 401 -25.96 2.72 -13.99
N VAL A 402 -27.02 2.58 -13.18
CA VAL A 402 -28.41 2.73 -13.64
C VAL A 402 -28.69 4.17 -14.08
N ALA A 403 -28.21 5.16 -13.34
CA ALA A 403 -28.36 6.58 -13.70
C ALA A 403 -27.68 6.90 -15.03
N LYS A 404 -26.48 6.35 -15.28
CA LYS A 404 -25.79 6.49 -16.56
C LYS A 404 -26.61 5.87 -17.70
N LYS A 405 -27.13 4.65 -17.51
CA LYS A 405 -27.99 3.98 -18.49
C LYS A 405 -29.24 4.82 -18.83
N VAL A 406 -29.90 5.36 -17.81
CA VAL A 406 -31.09 6.20 -17.97
C VAL A 406 -30.77 7.49 -18.71
N ILE A 407 -29.69 8.20 -18.36
CA ILE A 407 -29.30 9.45 -19.04
C ILE A 407 -28.91 9.20 -20.51
N THR A 408 -28.21 8.11 -20.81
CA THR A 408 -27.90 7.75 -22.19
C THR A 408 -29.16 7.43 -22.99
N LYS A 409 -30.15 6.77 -22.39
CA LYS A 409 -31.47 6.56 -23.00
C LYS A 409 -32.23 7.87 -23.21
N GLU A 410 -32.23 8.77 -22.22
CA GLU A 410 -32.80 10.12 -22.36
C GLU A 410 -32.16 10.86 -23.54
N ARG A 411 -30.82 10.82 -23.68
CA ARG A 411 -30.12 11.44 -24.82
C ARG A 411 -30.63 10.88 -26.14
N THR A 412 -30.67 9.56 -26.30
CA THR A 412 -31.13 8.93 -27.55
C THR A 412 -32.58 9.30 -27.87
N ASP A 413 -33.49 9.18 -26.91
CA ASP A 413 -34.91 9.41 -27.14
C ASP A 413 -35.21 10.89 -27.41
N ILE A 414 -34.58 11.80 -26.66
CA ILE A 414 -34.78 13.25 -26.82
C ILE A 414 -34.18 13.76 -28.12
N MET A 415 -32.99 13.30 -28.50
CA MET A 415 -32.40 13.66 -29.80
C MET A 415 -33.30 13.19 -30.96
N ALA A 416 -33.86 11.98 -30.88
CA ALA A 416 -34.80 11.49 -31.89
C ALA A 416 -36.12 12.28 -31.94
N ILE A 417 -36.65 12.71 -30.79
CA ILE A 417 -37.84 13.58 -30.72
C ILE A 417 -37.56 14.93 -31.40
N VAL A 418 -36.40 15.51 -31.14
CA VAL A 418 -36.00 16.80 -31.72
C VAL A 418 -35.78 16.66 -33.22
N GLU A 419 -35.00 15.68 -33.67
CA GLU A 419 -34.77 15.37 -35.09
C GLU A 419 -36.08 15.16 -35.88
N LYS A 420 -37.10 14.56 -35.25
CA LYS A 420 -38.40 14.31 -35.89
C LYS A 420 -39.31 15.55 -35.97
N HIS A 421 -39.12 16.55 -35.11
CA HIS A 421 -40.04 17.68 -34.92
C HIS A 421 -39.38 19.07 -35.09
N LEU A 422 -38.15 19.13 -35.60
CA LEU A 422 -37.45 20.39 -35.90
C LEU A 422 -38.22 21.23 -36.94
N GLY A 423 -38.64 22.42 -36.52
CA GLY A 423 -39.37 23.39 -37.36
C GLY A 423 -40.74 23.84 -36.83
N ASN A 424 -41.29 23.19 -35.80
CA ASN A 424 -42.55 23.61 -35.17
C ASN A 424 -42.48 23.55 -33.64
N ARG A 425 -43.40 24.24 -32.95
CA ARG A 425 -43.59 24.22 -31.47
C ARG A 425 -43.88 22.82 -30.89
N ASP A 426 -43.89 21.78 -31.73
CA ASP A 426 -44.24 20.40 -31.38
C ASP A 426 -43.09 19.65 -30.69
N ALA A 427 -41.83 20.05 -30.86
CA ALA A 427 -40.68 19.42 -30.20
C ALA A 427 -40.71 19.60 -28.67
N GLU A 428 -41.08 20.79 -28.18
CA GLU A 428 -41.23 21.06 -26.74
C GLU A 428 -42.38 20.26 -26.13
N SER A 429 -43.47 20.07 -26.88
CA SER A 429 -44.59 19.21 -26.48
C SER A 429 -44.15 17.74 -26.39
N GLY A 430 -43.48 17.21 -27.42
CA GLY A 430 -43.02 15.82 -27.43
C GLY A 430 -42.02 15.50 -26.31
N ILE A 431 -41.14 16.44 -25.98
CA ILE A 431 -40.22 16.33 -24.84
C ILE A 431 -40.99 16.37 -23.52
N THR A 432 -41.98 17.25 -23.40
CA THR A 432 -42.81 17.32 -22.19
C THR A 432 -43.59 16.02 -22.00
N ASP A 433 -44.18 15.46 -23.05
CA ASP A 433 -44.91 14.20 -23.03
C ASP A 433 -43.98 13.03 -22.65
N TYR A 434 -42.74 13.02 -23.15
CA TYR A 434 -41.73 12.04 -22.76
C TYR A 434 -41.48 12.03 -21.25
N TYR A 435 -41.30 13.21 -20.63
CA TYR A 435 -41.05 13.32 -19.19
C TYR A 435 -42.30 13.21 -18.32
N GLN A 436 -43.51 13.27 -18.90
CA GLN A 436 -44.75 12.91 -18.21
C GLN A 436 -44.88 11.38 -18.03
N ASN A 437 -44.33 10.59 -18.95
CA ASN A 437 -44.27 9.13 -18.83
C ASN A 437 -43.04 8.69 -18.02
N ILE A 438 -43.21 8.59 -16.71
CA ILE A 438 -42.13 8.23 -15.78
C ILE A 438 -41.98 6.72 -15.52
N ASP A 439 -42.87 5.88 -16.08
CA ASP A 439 -42.96 4.45 -15.73
C ASP A 439 -41.67 3.70 -16.06
N TRP A 440 -41.06 3.99 -17.21
CA TRP A 440 -39.80 3.36 -17.61
C TRP A 440 -38.63 3.74 -16.67
N ILE A 441 -38.63 4.95 -16.09
CA ILE A 441 -37.62 5.36 -15.10
C ILE A 441 -37.84 4.58 -13.80
N ILE A 442 -39.10 4.37 -13.42
CA ILE A 442 -39.48 3.56 -12.25
C ILE A 442 -38.99 2.12 -12.45
N GLU A 443 -39.24 1.51 -13.61
CA GLU A 443 -38.82 0.15 -13.94
C GLU A 443 -37.29 -0.02 -13.86
N GLU A 444 -36.52 0.95 -14.36
CA GLU A 444 -35.05 0.90 -14.34
C GLU A 444 -34.47 1.03 -12.92
N PHE A 445 -35.03 1.90 -12.08
CA PHE A 445 -34.50 2.17 -10.74
C PHE A 445 -35.08 1.27 -9.64
N SER A 446 -36.26 0.67 -9.84
CA SER A 446 -36.93 -0.15 -8.83
C SER A 446 -36.09 -1.31 -8.29
N PRO A 447 -35.36 -2.10 -9.11
CA PRO A 447 -34.53 -3.19 -8.61
C PRO A 447 -33.42 -2.72 -7.66
N VAL A 448 -32.71 -1.63 -8.02
CA VAL A 448 -31.61 -1.12 -7.21
C VAL A 448 -32.13 -0.43 -5.94
N PHE A 449 -33.25 0.28 -6.01
CA PHE A 449 -33.89 0.89 -4.85
C PHE A 449 -34.41 -0.18 -3.87
N THR A 450 -35.02 -1.24 -4.39
CA THR A 450 -35.50 -2.38 -3.59
C THR A 450 -34.35 -3.06 -2.84
N ALA A 451 -33.22 -3.30 -3.51
CA ALA A 451 -32.07 -3.93 -2.89
C ALA A 451 -31.51 -3.10 -1.72
N ILE A 452 -31.34 -1.79 -1.92
CA ILE A 452 -30.78 -0.88 -0.91
C ILE A 452 -31.76 -0.67 0.25
N ALA A 453 -33.05 -0.52 -0.07
CA ALA A 453 -34.09 -0.40 0.94
C ALA A 453 -34.19 -1.70 1.76
N SER A 454 -34.08 -2.88 1.15
CA SER A 454 -34.15 -4.17 1.85
C SER A 454 -33.04 -4.31 2.89
N GLU A 455 -31.80 -3.99 2.50
CA GLU A 455 -30.66 -3.99 3.41
C GLU A 455 -30.84 -2.96 4.54
N THR A 456 -31.20 -1.72 4.19
CA THR A 456 -31.42 -0.67 5.19
C THR A 456 -32.56 -1.04 6.16
N HIS A 457 -33.62 -1.67 5.65
CA HIS A 457 -34.75 -2.09 6.46
C HIS A 457 -34.32 -3.15 7.49
N GLN A 458 -33.51 -4.13 7.09
CA GLN A 458 -32.95 -5.13 8.00
C GLN A 458 -32.11 -4.48 9.12
N ASP A 459 -31.24 -3.54 8.76
CA ASP A 459 -30.43 -2.80 9.74
C ASP A 459 -31.30 -2.00 10.71
N ALA A 460 -32.30 -1.27 10.18
CA ALA A 460 -33.23 -0.48 10.98
C ALA A 460 -34.08 -1.34 11.92
N LEU A 461 -34.50 -2.54 11.50
CA LEU A 461 -35.21 -3.49 12.35
C LEU A 461 -34.38 -3.96 13.53
N GLN A 462 -33.08 -4.21 13.32
CA GLN A 462 -32.16 -4.57 14.41
C GLN A 462 -32.02 -3.40 15.41
N GLU A 463 -31.92 -2.17 14.91
CA GLU A 463 -31.81 -0.97 15.74
C GLU A 463 -33.04 -0.74 16.63
N VAL A 464 -34.24 -1.13 16.21
CA VAL A 464 -35.48 -0.95 16.99
C VAL A 464 -36.03 -2.22 17.59
N LYS A 465 -35.42 -3.37 17.32
CA LYS A 465 -35.95 -4.72 17.65
C LYS A 465 -37.38 -4.92 17.12
N GLY A 466 -37.63 -4.46 15.89
CA GLY A 466 -38.94 -4.53 15.23
C GLY A 466 -39.13 -5.82 14.43
N SER A 467 -40.35 -6.00 13.91
CA SER A 467 -40.70 -7.11 13.00
C SER A 467 -40.70 -6.66 11.53
N PRO A 468 -40.39 -7.55 10.57
CA PRO A 468 -40.47 -7.24 9.13
C PRO A 468 -41.85 -6.74 8.70
N TRP A 469 -41.88 -5.85 7.71
CA TRP A 469 -43.13 -5.41 7.10
C TRP A 469 -43.80 -6.54 6.31
N GLY A 470 -45.13 -6.53 6.24
CA GLY A 470 -45.86 -7.39 5.31
C GLY A 470 -45.70 -6.95 3.86
N ASP A 471 -45.91 -7.87 2.92
CA ASP A 471 -45.66 -7.67 1.48
C ASP A 471 -46.39 -6.45 0.89
N SER A 472 -47.64 -6.20 1.30
CA SER A 472 -48.42 -5.02 0.86
C SER A 472 -47.70 -3.71 1.21
N LEU A 473 -47.31 -3.55 2.47
CA LEU A 473 -46.64 -2.34 2.95
C LEU A 473 -45.26 -2.16 2.30
N TRP A 474 -44.54 -3.26 2.09
CA TRP A 474 -43.27 -3.26 1.37
C TRP A 474 -43.43 -2.77 -0.07
N SER A 475 -44.37 -3.34 -0.82
CA SER A 475 -44.64 -2.96 -2.21
C SER A 475 -45.09 -1.49 -2.35
N GLU A 476 -45.99 -1.03 -1.47
CA GLU A 476 -46.45 0.36 -1.44
C GLU A 476 -45.31 1.34 -1.15
N PHE A 477 -44.42 0.99 -0.22
CA PHE A 477 -43.26 1.82 0.12
C PHE A 477 -42.27 1.94 -1.05
N ILE A 478 -41.90 0.81 -1.67
CA ILE A 478 -40.97 0.81 -2.80
C ILE A 478 -41.58 1.59 -3.97
N ALA A 479 -42.85 1.36 -4.31
CA ALA A 479 -43.53 2.07 -5.39
C ALA A 479 -43.55 3.58 -5.15
N ALA A 480 -43.86 4.03 -3.94
CA ALA A 480 -43.86 5.46 -3.59
C ALA A 480 -42.45 6.07 -3.66
N LEU A 481 -41.44 5.34 -3.17
CA LEU A 481 -40.04 5.77 -3.17
C LEU A 481 -39.51 5.96 -4.60
N THR A 482 -39.74 4.99 -5.48
CA THR A 482 -39.29 5.03 -6.87
C THR A 482 -40.07 6.05 -7.70
N ALA A 483 -41.39 6.16 -7.50
CA ALA A 483 -42.20 7.16 -8.19
C ALA A 483 -41.81 8.60 -7.81
N SER A 484 -41.55 8.85 -6.52
CA SER A 484 -41.07 10.16 -6.05
C SER A 484 -39.72 10.53 -6.67
N TYR A 485 -38.82 9.56 -6.79
CA TYR A 485 -37.55 9.75 -7.47
C TYR A 485 -37.73 10.01 -8.97
N ALA A 486 -38.49 9.18 -9.67
CA ALA A 486 -38.69 9.28 -11.11
C ALA A 486 -39.30 10.63 -11.51
N ALA A 487 -40.33 11.09 -10.79
CA ALA A 487 -40.93 12.41 -11.01
C ALA A 487 -39.93 13.57 -10.79
N ARG A 488 -39.08 13.46 -9.76
CA ARG A 488 -38.03 14.45 -9.49
C ARG A 488 -36.95 14.45 -10.57
N HIS A 489 -36.49 13.27 -10.99
CA HIS A 489 -35.50 13.13 -12.06
C HIS A 489 -36.02 13.70 -13.38
N ALA A 490 -37.25 13.34 -13.77
CA ALA A 490 -37.90 13.85 -14.97
C ALA A 490 -38.04 15.38 -14.95
N SER A 491 -38.49 15.95 -13.83
CA SER A 491 -38.61 17.40 -13.67
C SER A 491 -37.26 18.13 -13.80
N ILE A 492 -36.20 17.57 -13.21
CA ILE A 492 -34.85 18.14 -13.30
C ILE A 492 -34.29 17.99 -14.72
N SER A 493 -34.48 16.83 -15.36
CA SER A 493 -34.03 16.61 -16.74
C SER A 493 -34.72 17.58 -17.70
N LEU A 494 -36.04 17.71 -17.63
CA LEU A 494 -36.81 18.67 -18.42
C LEU A 494 -36.30 20.11 -18.22
N ALA A 495 -36.13 20.54 -16.97
CA ALA A 495 -35.64 21.89 -16.67
C ALA A 495 -34.20 22.12 -17.14
N THR A 496 -33.38 21.06 -17.21
CA THR A 496 -31.97 21.14 -17.65
C THR A 496 -31.86 21.28 -19.17
N ILE A 497 -32.72 20.59 -19.93
CA ILE A 497 -32.69 20.62 -21.40
C ILE A 497 -33.48 21.79 -22.01
N GLN A 498 -34.48 22.32 -21.29
CA GLN A 498 -35.35 23.38 -21.83
C GLN A 498 -34.61 24.64 -22.30
N PRO A 499 -33.50 25.09 -21.66
CA PRO A 499 -32.68 26.18 -22.20
C PRO A 499 -32.03 25.86 -23.55
N ALA A 500 -31.61 24.61 -23.77
CA ALA A 500 -30.97 24.19 -25.03
C ALA A 500 -31.93 24.28 -26.22
N LEU A 501 -33.23 24.06 -25.98
CA LEU A 501 -34.30 24.21 -26.97
C LEU A 501 -34.57 25.66 -27.41
N ARG A 502 -34.00 26.65 -26.70
CA ARG A 502 -34.11 28.07 -27.04
C ARG A 502 -32.96 28.59 -27.90
N ALA A 503 -32.03 27.71 -28.29
CA ALA A 503 -30.95 28.07 -29.21
C ALA A 503 -31.51 28.46 -30.59
N GLY A 504 -30.80 29.35 -31.30
CA GLY A 504 -31.36 30.11 -32.41
C GLY A 504 -31.90 29.27 -33.57
N ASN A 505 -31.01 28.62 -34.31
CA ASN A 505 -31.37 27.75 -35.44
C ASN A 505 -31.28 26.26 -35.06
N GLU A 506 -31.78 25.40 -35.93
CA GLU A 506 -31.82 23.94 -35.76
C GLU A 506 -30.47 23.33 -35.39
N GLU A 507 -29.40 23.73 -36.09
CA GLU A 507 -28.04 23.26 -35.84
C GLU A 507 -27.57 23.65 -34.43
N ALA A 508 -27.86 24.87 -33.98
CA ALA A 508 -27.52 25.34 -32.64
C ALA A 508 -28.34 24.63 -31.53
N ILE A 509 -29.58 24.20 -31.82
CA ILE A 509 -30.38 23.42 -30.86
C ILE A 509 -29.78 22.04 -30.66
N LEU A 510 -29.43 21.34 -31.75
CA LEU A 510 -28.82 20.02 -31.69
C LEU A 510 -27.45 20.06 -31.00
N GLU A 511 -26.61 21.04 -31.31
CA GLU A 511 -25.30 21.22 -30.66
C GLU A 511 -25.45 21.53 -29.16
N SER A 512 -26.39 22.40 -28.80
CA SER A 512 -26.65 22.76 -27.39
C SER A 512 -27.20 21.58 -26.58
N LEU A 513 -28.07 20.76 -27.18
CA LEU A 513 -28.57 19.53 -26.55
C LEU A 513 -27.46 18.49 -26.38
N ASP A 514 -26.63 18.30 -27.41
CA ASP A 514 -25.53 17.34 -27.35
C ASP A 514 -24.55 17.68 -26.23
N GLN A 515 -24.17 18.97 -26.12
CA GLN A 515 -23.34 19.47 -25.02
C GLN A 515 -24.02 19.30 -23.66
N THR A 516 -25.32 19.61 -23.56
CA THR A 516 -26.10 19.45 -22.32
C THR A 516 -26.11 17.99 -21.85
N PHE A 517 -26.31 17.05 -22.77
CA PHE A 517 -26.30 15.63 -22.43
C PHE A 517 -24.89 15.12 -22.11
N ALA A 518 -23.84 15.60 -22.78
CA ALA A 518 -22.45 15.27 -22.43
C ALA A 518 -22.10 15.73 -20.99
N ASP A 519 -22.55 16.92 -20.60
CA ASP A 519 -22.38 17.44 -19.24
C ASP A 519 -23.19 16.64 -18.21
N MET A 520 -24.41 16.22 -18.59
CA MET A 520 -25.24 15.34 -17.76
C MET A 520 -24.59 13.97 -17.58
N GLU A 521 -24.12 13.33 -18.63
CA GLU A 521 -23.49 11.99 -18.58
C GLU A 521 -22.22 11.98 -17.74
N SER A 522 -21.44 13.06 -17.76
CA SER A 522 -20.18 13.16 -17.01
C SER A 522 -20.35 13.46 -15.53
N THR A 523 -21.38 14.24 -15.14
CA THR A 523 -21.47 14.75 -13.76
C THR A 523 -22.69 14.27 -12.97
N ARG A 524 -23.80 13.94 -13.65
CA ARG A 524 -25.09 13.68 -13.00
C ARG A 524 -25.20 12.28 -12.37
N PRO A 525 -24.68 11.19 -12.97
CA PRO A 525 -24.73 9.86 -12.36
C PRO A 525 -24.17 9.82 -10.93
N GLY A 526 -22.97 10.36 -10.71
CA GLY A 526 -22.35 10.40 -9.37
C GLY A 526 -23.13 11.26 -8.37
N LYS A 527 -23.73 12.38 -8.82
CA LYS A 527 -24.59 13.23 -7.97
C LYS A 527 -25.88 12.50 -7.57
N ILE A 528 -26.50 11.79 -8.51
CA ILE A 528 -27.69 10.96 -8.25
C ILE A 528 -27.34 9.85 -7.26
N ALA A 529 -26.25 9.12 -7.49
CA ALA A 529 -25.78 8.06 -6.61
C ALA A 529 -25.53 8.55 -5.18
N ALA A 530 -24.87 9.69 -5.02
CA ALA A 530 -24.62 10.29 -3.72
C ALA A 530 -25.90 10.72 -3.00
N LEU A 531 -26.85 11.34 -3.72
CA LEU A 531 -28.10 11.82 -3.15
C LEU A 531 -29.03 10.67 -2.77
N GLU A 532 -29.32 9.77 -3.72
CA GLU A 532 -30.35 8.75 -3.52
C GLU A 532 -29.90 7.66 -2.57
N SER A 533 -28.59 7.37 -2.47
CA SER A 533 -28.07 6.50 -1.41
C SER A 533 -28.44 7.02 -0.01
N ALA A 534 -28.36 8.34 0.21
CA ALA A 534 -28.70 8.94 1.50
C ALA A 534 -30.22 9.07 1.69
N ASN A 535 -30.98 9.36 0.63
CA ASN A 535 -32.44 9.46 0.70
C ASN A 535 -33.08 8.10 1.01
N ILE A 536 -32.74 7.06 0.24
CA ILE A 536 -33.29 5.70 0.40
C ILE A 536 -32.99 5.21 1.81
N LEU A 537 -31.76 5.42 2.28
CA LEU A 537 -31.34 5.03 3.63
C LEU A 537 -32.23 5.70 4.70
N ASN A 538 -32.32 7.03 4.67
CA ASN A 538 -33.01 7.78 5.72
C ASN A 538 -34.55 7.65 5.62
N GLU A 539 -35.10 7.48 4.42
CA GLU A 539 -36.53 7.24 4.19
C GLU A 539 -36.95 5.86 4.72
N THR A 540 -36.15 4.84 4.42
CA THR A 540 -36.40 3.48 4.90
C THR A 540 -36.29 3.39 6.42
N LYS A 541 -35.27 4.04 7.02
CA LYS A 541 -35.13 4.14 8.48
C LYS A 541 -36.33 4.83 9.12
N LEU A 542 -36.72 6.01 8.62
CA LEU A 542 -37.86 6.74 9.14
C LEU A 542 -39.14 5.90 9.12
N LYS A 543 -39.45 5.26 7.99
CA LYS A 543 -40.63 4.41 7.87
C LYS A 543 -40.55 3.20 8.81
N THR A 544 -39.36 2.60 8.95
CA THR A 544 -39.16 1.42 9.83
C THR A 544 -39.39 1.80 11.28
N TYR A 545 -38.86 2.93 11.71
CA TYR A 545 -39.06 3.45 13.06
C TYR A 545 -40.53 3.79 13.33
N GLN A 546 -41.25 4.37 12.35
CA GLN A 546 -42.69 4.63 12.46
C GLN A 546 -43.48 3.33 12.66
N GLN A 547 -43.17 2.27 11.89
CA GLN A 547 -43.85 0.98 12.04
C GLN A 547 -43.49 0.27 13.35
N ALA A 548 -42.28 0.50 13.88
CA ALA A 548 -41.83 -0.03 15.16
C ALA A 548 -42.33 0.77 16.39
N GLY A 549 -43.15 1.81 16.19
CA GLY A 549 -43.70 2.62 17.28
C GLY A 549 -42.70 3.57 17.94
N ILE A 550 -41.57 3.88 17.28
CA ILE A 550 -40.63 4.89 17.78
C ILE A 550 -41.28 6.28 17.70
N THR A 551 -41.26 7.01 18.81
CA THR A 551 -41.89 8.34 18.91
C THR A 551 -40.92 9.50 18.73
N LYS A 552 -39.62 9.28 18.91
CA LYS A 552 -38.58 10.32 18.83
C LYS A 552 -37.40 9.86 17.98
N ILE A 553 -36.90 10.78 17.17
CA ILE A 553 -35.80 10.55 16.24
C ILE A 553 -34.74 11.66 16.39
N LYS A 554 -33.49 11.29 16.16
CA LYS A 554 -32.33 12.18 16.31
C LYS A 554 -31.53 12.25 15.03
N TRP A 555 -31.14 13.47 14.66
CA TRP A 555 -30.25 13.73 13.53
C TRP A 555 -28.81 13.46 13.95
N GLN A 556 -28.07 12.70 13.14
CA GLN A 556 -26.67 12.40 13.38
C GLN A 556 -25.82 12.82 12.17
N ALA A 557 -24.86 13.71 12.41
CA ALA A 557 -23.90 14.16 11.42
C ALA A 557 -22.58 13.39 11.56
N HIS A 558 -21.99 12.95 10.44
CA HIS A 558 -20.72 12.22 10.43
C HIS A 558 -19.55 13.12 9.99
N ALA A 559 -18.32 12.61 10.00
CA ALA A 559 -17.12 13.38 9.66
C ALA A 559 -17.16 14.03 8.24
N GLY A 560 -17.98 13.51 7.32
CA GLY A 560 -18.25 14.10 5.99
C GLY A 560 -19.46 15.04 5.93
N ALA A 561 -20.07 15.39 7.06
CA ALA A 561 -21.17 16.34 7.09
C ALA A 561 -20.67 17.78 6.89
N CYS A 562 -21.41 18.54 6.11
CA CYS A 562 -21.18 19.98 5.97
C CYS A 562 -21.43 20.73 7.29
N GLU A 563 -20.99 21.97 7.35
CA GLU A 563 -21.19 22.83 8.53
C GLU A 563 -22.67 23.08 8.85
N PHE A 564 -23.56 23.17 7.84
CA PHE A 564 -25.00 23.35 8.06
C PHE A 564 -25.63 22.13 8.77
N CYS A 565 -25.26 20.92 8.35
CA CYS A 565 -25.81 19.69 8.92
C CYS A 565 -25.20 19.35 10.27
N ARG A 566 -23.93 19.74 10.53
CA ARG A 566 -23.31 19.61 11.86
C ARG A 566 -24.07 20.42 12.92
N LYS A 567 -24.69 21.55 12.56
CA LYS A 567 -25.53 22.31 13.50
C LYS A 567 -26.81 21.58 13.91
N LEU A 568 -27.23 20.59 13.12
CA LEU A 568 -28.37 19.73 13.45
C LEU A 568 -27.95 18.46 14.18
N ASP A 569 -26.64 18.21 14.33
CA ASP A 569 -26.15 17.02 15.01
C ASP A 569 -26.69 16.96 16.45
N GLY A 570 -27.25 15.82 16.82
CA GLY A 570 -27.88 15.62 18.12
C GLY A 570 -29.28 16.23 18.28
N LYS A 571 -29.76 17.07 17.34
CA LYS A 571 -31.14 17.59 17.37
C LYS A 571 -32.10 16.41 17.41
N THR A 572 -33.07 16.44 18.32
CA THR A 572 -34.08 15.41 18.52
C THR A 572 -35.46 16.02 18.34
N VAL A 573 -36.33 15.35 17.59
CA VAL A 573 -37.71 15.78 17.34
C VAL A 573 -38.65 14.60 17.51
N SER A 574 -39.95 14.87 17.67
CA SER A 574 -40.97 13.83 17.51
C SER A 574 -40.88 13.24 16.10
N ILE A 575 -41.15 11.95 15.93
CA ILE A 575 -41.05 11.25 14.62
C ILE A 575 -41.98 11.85 13.55
N SER A 576 -43.02 12.55 13.98
CA SER A 576 -43.98 13.26 13.12
C SER A 576 -43.62 14.73 12.88
N GLU A 577 -42.62 15.27 13.58
CA GLU A 577 -42.22 16.67 13.50
C GLU A 577 -40.98 16.85 12.61
N PRO A 578 -40.90 17.95 11.84
CA PRO A 578 -39.71 18.24 11.07
C PRO A 578 -38.54 18.70 11.95
N PHE A 579 -37.32 18.27 11.60
CA PHE A 579 -36.09 18.86 12.13
C PHE A 579 -35.93 20.32 11.74
N ILE A 580 -36.51 20.73 10.62
CA ILE A 580 -36.47 22.10 10.12
C ILE A 580 -37.82 22.42 9.49
N ALA A 581 -38.49 23.45 9.99
CA ALA A 581 -39.76 23.92 9.44
C ALA A 581 -39.57 24.58 8.06
N LYS A 582 -40.64 24.63 7.27
CA LYS A 582 -40.64 25.38 6.01
C LYS A 582 -40.33 26.85 6.28
N GLY A 583 -39.34 27.41 5.59
CA GLY A 583 -38.91 28.80 5.75
C GLY A 583 -37.94 29.06 6.89
N GLU A 584 -37.63 28.06 7.71
CA GLU A 584 -36.59 28.17 8.74
C GLU A 584 -35.21 28.21 8.07
N ALA A 585 -34.39 29.20 8.47
CA ALA A 585 -33.08 29.47 7.93
C ALA A 585 -31.99 28.98 8.88
N ILE A 586 -31.04 28.20 8.35
CA ILE A 586 -29.85 27.79 9.10
C ILE A 586 -28.72 28.76 8.73
N PRO A 587 -28.16 29.52 9.70
CA PRO A 587 -27.09 30.47 9.43
C PRO A 587 -25.82 29.78 8.90
N GLY A 588 -25.04 30.51 8.11
CA GLY A 588 -23.75 30.06 7.58
C GLY A 588 -22.62 29.97 8.62
N PRO A 589 -21.36 29.87 8.18
CA PRO A 589 -20.18 29.80 9.05
C PRO A 589 -20.13 31.00 10.01
N GLN A 590 -19.71 30.80 11.27
CA GLN A 590 -19.63 31.84 12.31
C GLN A 590 -20.92 32.64 12.57
N GLY A 591 -22.09 32.13 12.16
CA GLY A 591 -23.36 32.84 12.34
C GLY A 591 -23.68 33.84 11.22
N ASP A 592 -22.94 33.80 10.11
CA ASP A 592 -23.18 34.66 8.95
C ASP A 592 -24.57 34.40 8.33
N MET A 593 -25.48 35.36 8.51
CA MET A 593 -26.84 35.32 7.98
C MET A 593 -26.91 35.63 6.48
N SER A 594 -25.83 36.15 5.87
CA SER A 594 -25.74 36.39 4.43
C SER A 594 -25.54 35.10 3.61
N ARG A 595 -25.12 34.00 4.27
CA ARG A 595 -24.93 32.66 3.70
C ARG A 595 -25.82 31.63 4.39
N ASN A 596 -27.12 31.93 4.51
CA ASN A 596 -28.08 31.02 5.14
C ASN A 596 -28.62 29.95 4.18
N LEU A 597 -29.01 28.80 4.74
CA LEU A 597 -29.73 27.75 4.02
C LEU A 597 -31.17 27.72 4.51
N THR A 598 -32.09 28.17 3.67
CA THR A 598 -33.53 28.20 3.96
C THR A 598 -34.23 26.95 3.43
N ALA A 599 -34.93 26.23 4.31
CA ALA A 599 -35.67 25.03 3.93
C ALA A 599 -36.92 25.39 3.11
N ARG A 600 -36.93 25.06 1.80
CA ARG A 600 -38.09 25.28 0.91
C ARG A 600 -39.31 24.42 1.27
N GLN A 601 -39.07 23.28 1.93
CA GLN A 601 -40.08 22.33 2.42
C GLN A 601 -39.67 21.82 3.81
N PRO A 602 -40.62 21.36 4.64
CA PRO A 602 -40.29 20.77 5.94
C PRO A 602 -39.31 19.59 5.78
N ARG A 603 -38.28 19.54 6.62
CA ARG A 603 -37.27 18.46 6.58
C ARG A 603 -37.49 17.48 7.72
N LEU A 604 -38.09 16.35 7.39
CA LEU A 604 -38.37 15.25 8.33
C LEU A 604 -37.16 14.34 8.58
N ARG A 605 -36.14 14.39 7.70
CA ARG A 605 -34.98 13.49 7.73
C ARG A 605 -33.76 14.11 7.04
N PRO A 606 -32.55 13.61 7.34
CA PRO A 606 -31.35 13.94 6.58
C PRO A 606 -31.35 13.33 5.16
N PRO A 607 -30.46 13.81 4.26
CA PRO A 607 -29.59 14.99 4.41
C PRO A 607 -30.32 16.30 4.06
N LEU A 608 -29.75 17.44 4.48
CA LEU A 608 -30.30 18.76 4.13
C LEU A 608 -30.01 19.18 2.68
N HIS A 609 -28.87 18.75 2.17
CA HIS A 609 -28.39 19.02 0.81
C HIS A 609 -27.52 17.88 0.28
N LEU A 610 -27.16 17.98 -1.01
CA LEU A 610 -26.34 17.01 -1.73
C LEU A 610 -24.99 16.79 -1.05
N GLY A 611 -24.56 15.54 -0.95
CA GLY A 611 -23.21 15.17 -0.49
C GLY A 611 -22.98 15.21 1.02
N CYS A 612 -23.98 15.49 1.87
CA CYS A 612 -23.80 15.34 3.32
C CYS A 612 -23.75 13.85 3.72
N SER A 613 -22.81 13.49 4.59
CA SER A 613 -22.86 12.25 5.38
C SER A 613 -23.68 12.47 6.67
N CYS A 614 -24.97 12.19 6.60
CA CYS A 614 -25.95 12.46 7.66
C CYS A 614 -26.93 11.26 7.78
N THR A 615 -27.24 10.80 9.00
CA THR A 615 -28.17 9.67 9.23
C THR A 615 -29.22 9.94 10.32
N LEU A 616 -30.34 9.23 10.25
CA LEU A 616 -31.36 9.20 11.28
C LEU A 616 -31.08 8.10 12.32
N THR A 617 -31.33 8.38 13.60
CA THR A 617 -31.27 7.38 14.70
C THR A 617 -32.52 7.44 15.58
N PRO A 618 -32.99 6.31 16.13
CA PRO A 618 -34.13 6.28 17.03
C PRO A 618 -33.70 6.68 18.44
N VAL A 619 -34.54 7.44 19.16
CA VAL A 619 -34.33 7.75 20.58
C VAL A 619 -35.20 6.82 21.42
N ARG A 620 -34.58 5.95 22.20
CA ARG A 620 -35.29 5.08 23.15
C ARG A 620 -35.52 5.84 24.45
N GLU A 621 -36.78 5.98 24.86
CA GLU A 621 -37.10 6.42 26.21
C GLU A 621 -36.74 5.28 27.17
N VAL A 622 -35.72 5.49 28.01
CA VAL A 622 -35.41 4.57 29.10
C VAL A 622 -36.51 4.76 30.13
N ASN A 623 -37.44 3.81 30.20
CA ASN A 623 -38.49 3.80 31.22
C ASN A 623 -37.83 3.42 32.56
N ILE A 624 -37.38 4.42 33.32
CA ILE A 624 -36.83 4.24 34.67
C ILE A 624 -38.02 4.04 35.64
N SER A 625 -38.69 2.89 35.53
CA SER A 625 -39.79 2.51 36.43
C SER A 625 -39.59 1.13 37.06
N GLY A 626 -38.34 0.66 37.12
CA GLY A 626 -38.03 -0.70 37.61
C GLY A 626 -36.81 -0.85 38.50
N VAL A 627 -36.10 0.22 38.89
CA VAL A 627 -35.01 0.12 39.89
C VAL A 627 -35.58 0.43 41.26
N LYS A 628 -36.24 -0.56 41.88
CA LYS A 628 -36.37 -0.57 43.34
C LYS A 628 -35.03 -1.04 43.90
N ALA A 629 -34.48 -0.21 44.78
CA ALA A 629 -33.27 -0.50 45.53
C ALA A 629 -33.39 -1.84 46.27
N LEU A 630 -32.35 -2.67 46.12
CA LEU A 630 -31.66 -3.42 47.18
C LEU A 630 -30.30 -3.88 46.64
#